data_AF-A0A813SWW1-F1
#
_entry.id   AF-A0A813SWW1-F1
#
_cell.length_a   1.000
_cell.length_b   1.000
_cell.length_c   1.000
_cell.angle_alpha   90.00
_cell.angle_beta   90.00
_cell.angle_gamma   90.00
#
_symmetry.space_group_name_H-M   'P 1'
#
loop_
_entity.id
_entity.type
_entity.pdbx_description
1 polymer ?
#
loop_
_entity_poly.entity_id
_entity_poly.type
_entity_poly.pdbx_seq_one_letter_code
_entity_poly.pdbx_strand_id
1 'polypeptide(L)'
;MLNALEHLCDLNAHDFVIKLRTSFIFTAEDEEDIEDNINDNSNEINDNNTINCKIDLNQNALNENINEENDTQINCPFTRTQELLASANTQQRFLVNFFKQYLQTIMRYEESRRRFKHASKPLPFHIVVNGLAGSGKSYVISIIEQMLTDFFISESAIQNRPRPRKQSLKIAHTGKAALNILGWTIHTALGMRPDNTSTPNNAPSFKIHSLRNRLGDLILIIIDEISLVSHSLFQKVNKRLNEIFEVLDKSGVYFGNIPVLLFGDLAQCEPVAAKQIFWRPPGETFSLWADLFRPINFNINMRQGEDREFFDILCRMRLGEYNEEDEILIKSRSIRKEDNPLYYKDRLAELQSTEFANAIYAYSTRAKTNER
;
A
#
# COMPACT_ATOMS: atom_id res chain seq x y z
N MET A 1 11.57 23.08 -7.35
CA MET A 1 10.43 22.28 -6.86
C MET A 1 10.82 20.82 -6.58
N LEU A 2 11.78 20.24 -7.32
CA LEU A 2 12.41 18.94 -7.03
C LEU A 2 13.25 18.91 -5.73
N ASN A 3 14.01 19.97 -5.41
CA ASN A 3 14.83 20.02 -4.17
C ASN A 3 14.02 19.96 -2.87
N ALA A 4 12.71 20.25 -2.91
CA ALA A 4 11.84 20.12 -1.75
C ALA A 4 11.39 18.66 -1.50
N LEU A 5 11.43 17.80 -2.53
CA LEU A 5 11.05 16.39 -2.42
C LEU A 5 12.20 15.52 -1.88
N GLU A 6 13.45 15.82 -2.25
CA GLU A 6 14.62 15.09 -1.74
C GLU A 6 14.86 15.34 -0.25
N HIS A 7 14.77 16.60 0.20
CA HIS A 7 15.01 16.94 1.62
C HIS A 7 13.96 16.41 2.60
N LEU A 8 12.77 16.00 2.12
CA LEU A 8 11.74 15.38 2.95
C LEU A 8 11.90 13.85 3.07
N CYS A 9 12.74 13.21 2.26
CA CYS A 9 12.79 11.74 2.16
C CYS A 9 13.83 11.08 3.07
N ASP A 10 14.99 11.69 3.31
CA ASP A 10 16.10 11.00 4.00
C ASP A 10 16.10 11.17 5.53
N LEU A 11 15.56 12.27 6.06
CA LEU A 11 15.50 12.52 7.50
C LEU A 11 14.43 11.69 8.23
N ASN A 12 13.52 11.05 7.50
CA ASN A 12 12.38 10.34 8.08
C ASN A 12 12.63 8.84 8.34
N ALA A 13 13.59 8.19 7.68
CA ALA A 13 13.75 6.73 7.78
C ALA A 13 14.39 6.26 9.12
N HIS A 14 15.35 7.02 9.66
CA HIS A 14 15.99 6.71 10.94
C HIS A 14 15.08 7.05 12.14
N ASP A 15 14.42 8.21 12.08
CA ASP A 15 13.39 8.59 13.05
C ASP A 15 12.16 7.67 13.00
N PHE A 16 11.86 7.06 11.85
CA PHE A 16 10.82 6.05 11.67
C PHE A 16 11.11 4.75 12.44
N VAL A 17 12.36 4.29 12.48
CA VAL A 17 12.75 3.09 13.25
C VAL A 17 12.60 3.35 14.75
N ILE A 18 12.95 4.56 15.22
CA ILE A 18 12.88 4.93 16.64
C ILE A 18 11.44 5.19 17.06
N LYS A 19 10.66 5.99 16.31
CA LYS A 19 9.25 6.29 16.64
C LYS A 19 8.36 5.06 16.56
N LEU A 20 8.56 4.17 15.60
CA LEU A 20 7.82 2.91 15.55
C LEU A 20 8.15 2.05 16.77
N ARG A 21 9.43 1.83 17.10
CA ARG A 21 9.82 1.06 18.29
C ARG A 21 9.20 1.62 19.57
N THR A 22 9.20 2.95 19.77
CA THR A 22 8.59 3.57 20.96
C THR A 22 7.05 3.50 20.97
N SER A 23 6.38 3.53 19.81
CA SER A 23 4.92 3.32 19.75
C SER A 23 4.49 1.86 19.93
N PHE A 24 5.43 0.92 19.91
CA PHE A 24 5.23 -0.52 20.14
C PHE A 24 5.65 -0.97 21.55
N ILE A 25 6.12 -0.06 22.42
CA ILE A 25 6.33 -0.36 23.85
C ILE A 25 4.97 -0.27 24.55
N PHE A 26 4.52 -1.43 25.03
CA PHE A 26 3.41 -1.58 25.97
C PHE A 26 3.64 -0.65 27.17
N THR A 27 2.76 0.32 27.40
CA THR A 27 2.57 0.84 28.76
C THR A 27 1.56 -0.09 29.43
N ALA A 28 2.06 -1.11 30.11
CA ALA A 28 1.39 -1.71 31.25
C ALA A 28 2.09 -1.14 32.47
N GLU A 29 1.60 -0.01 32.97
CA GLU A 29 1.84 0.42 34.34
C GLU A 29 0.47 0.57 34.96
N ASP A 30 0.13 -0.40 35.81
CA ASP A 30 -1.01 -0.36 36.70
C ASP A 30 -0.70 0.69 37.79
N GLU A 31 -1.48 1.76 37.86
CA GLU A 31 -1.59 2.60 39.06
C GLU A 31 -2.41 1.80 40.08
N GLU A 32 -1.74 1.11 41.01
CA GLU A 32 -2.36 0.66 42.26
C GLU A 32 -2.27 1.76 43.31
N ASP A 33 -3.46 2.12 43.82
CA ASP A 33 -3.70 2.97 44.99
C ASP A 33 -2.90 2.51 46.21
N ILE A 34 -2.02 3.36 46.74
CA ILE A 34 -1.64 3.35 48.15
C ILE A 34 -1.62 4.81 48.64
N GLU A 35 -2.75 5.26 49.20
CA GLU A 35 -2.74 6.32 50.22
C GLU A 35 -2.48 5.69 51.61
N ASP A 36 -1.85 6.51 52.45
CA ASP A 36 -1.64 6.38 53.91
C ASP A 36 -0.44 5.55 54.42
N ASN A 37 0.69 6.22 54.62
CA ASN A 37 1.00 6.71 55.98
C ASN A 37 2.22 7.65 56.01
N ILE A 38 1.97 8.81 56.63
CA ILE A 38 2.91 9.83 57.06
C ILE A 38 3.91 9.23 58.07
N ASN A 39 5.21 9.44 57.87
CA ASN A 39 6.04 10.00 58.94
C ASN A 39 7.38 10.58 58.45
N ASP A 40 7.64 11.76 58.97
CA ASP A 40 8.82 12.59 58.79
C ASP A 40 10.13 11.88 59.14
N ASN A 41 11.18 12.17 58.37
CA ASN A 41 12.39 12.78 58.95
C ASN A 41 13.32 13.29 57.85
N SER A 42 13.56 14.59 57.92
CA SER A 42 14.63 15.34 57.26
C SER A 42 16.01 14.72 57.43
N ASN A 43 16.83 14.75 56.38
CA ASN A 43 18.21 15.26 56.44
C ASN A 43 18.77 15.49 55.02
N GLU A 44 19.36 16.67 54.87
CA GLU A 44 20.13 17.14 53.72
C GLU A 44 21.38 16.27 53.44
N ILE A 45 21.87 16.28 52.19
CA ILE A 45 23.26 16.63 51.77
C ILE A 45 23.55 16.04 50.36
N ASN A 46 23.72 16.98 49.41
CA ASN A 46 24.73 17.11 48.35
C ASN A 46 25.18 15.98 47.38
N ASP A 47 25.36 16.49 46.15
CA ASP A 47 26.43 16.25 45.16
C ASP A 47 26.36 15.07 44.19
N ASN A 48 26.25 15.46 42.91
CA ASN A 48 27.02 14.98 41.75
C ASN A 48 27.44 13.51 41.75
N ASN A 49 26.89 12.69 40.85
CA ASN A 49 27.69 11.69 40.15
C ASN A 49 27.05 11.21 38.84
N THR A 50 27.72 11.57 37.76
CA THR A 50 27.76 10.85 36.48
C THR A 50 28.07 9.37 36.73
N ILE A 51 27.19 8.45 36.32
CA ILE A 51 27.51 7.02 36.27
C ILE A 51 27.60 6.59 34.81
N ASN A 52 28.85 6.45 34.37
CA ASN A 52 29.24 5.55 33.30
C ASN A 52 28.95 4.11 33.74
N CYS A 53 28.18 3.36 32.96
CA CYS A 53 28.22 1.89 33.00
C CYS A 53 28.61 1.35 31.62
N LYS A 54 29.88 0.98 31.52
CA LYS A 54 30.35 -0.08 30.61
C LYS A 54 29.55 -1.34 30.90
N ILE A 55 29.05 -2.01 29.87
CA ILE A 55 28.63 -3.40 29.98
C ILE A 55 29.45 -4.19 28.95
N ASP A 56 30.20 -5.14 29.50
CA ASP A 56 31.16 -6.00 28.83
C ASP A 56 30.51 -6.89 27.77
N LEU A 57 31.21 -6.98 26.63
CA LEU A 57 31.01 -8.00 25.60
C LEU A 57 31.48 -9.35 26.15
N ASN A 58 30.57 -10.23 26.54
CA ASN A 58 30.90 -11.62 26.84
C ASN A 58 30.49 -12.52 25.66
N GLN A 59 31.50 -12.97 24.89
CA GLN A 59 31.39 -13.78 23.68
C GLN A 59 31.17 -15.29 23.92
N ASN A 60 30.79 -15.72 25.13
CA ASN A 60 30.70 -17.14 25.49
C ASN A 60 29.25 -17.60 25.80
N ALA A 61 28.33 -17.42 24.85
CA ALA A 61 27.04 -18.12 24.86
C ALA A 61 26.61 -18.62 23.47
N LEU A 62 27.59 -18.78 22.57
CA LEU A 62 27.47 -19.62 21.38
C LEU A 62 27.99 -21.00 21.77
N ASN A 63 27.14 -22.01 21.60
CA ASN A 63 27.35 -23.45 21.81
C ASN A 63 27.02 -23.94 23.22
N GLU A 64 25.77 -24.37 23.41
CA GLU A 64 25.41 -25.73 23.87
C GLU A 64 23.90 -25.77 24.17
N ASN A 65 23.19 -26.60 23.40
CA ASN A 65 21.99 -27.37 23.73
C ASN A 65 21.10 -27.54 22.49
N ILE A 66 21.55 -28.46 21.63
CA ILE A 66 20.67 -29.24 20.78
C ILE A 66 19.98 -30.23 21.72
N ASN A 67 18.70 -30.01 22.02
CA ASN A 67 17.82 -31.06 22.48
C ASN A 67 16.50 -30.93 21.73
N GLU A 68 16.27 -31.93 20.88
CA GLU A 68 15.05 -32.18 20.13
C GLU A 68 13.93 -32.52 21.11
N GLU A 69 12.98 -31.60 21.31
CA GLU A 69 11.69 -31.91 21.91
C GLU A 69 10.59 -31.64 20.87
N ASN A 70 10.24 -32.71 20.16
CA ASN A 70 8.93 -33.05 19.58
C ASN A 70 7.94 -31.88 19.37
N ASP A 71 8.23 -31.03 18.39
CA ASP A 71 7.20 -30.21 17.75
C ASP A 71 6.23 -31.15 17.02
N THR A 72 5.01 -31.25 17.54
CA THR A 72 3.87 -31.76 16.79
C THR A 72 3.74 -30.92 15.51
N GLN A 73 4.19 -31.49 14.39
CA GLN A 73 4.08 -30.92 13.05
C GLN A 73 2.62 -30.60 12.72
N ILE A 74 2.21 -29.37 12.99
CA ILE A 74 1.15 -28.72 12.23
C ILE A 74 1.81 -28.29 10.91
N ASN A 75 1.63 -29.12 9.89
CA ASN A 75 2.13 -28.91 8.53
C ASN A 75 1.67 -27.52 8.02
N CYS A 76 2.62 -26.63 7.73
CA CYS A 76 2.39 -25.18 7.72
C CYS A 76 2.11 -24.63 6.29
N PRO A 77 1.08 -23.80 6.07
CA PRO A 77 0.66 -23.29 4.75
C PRO A 77 1.55 -22.19 4.12
N PHE A 78 2.77 -21.98 4.61
CA PHE A 78 3.61 -20.82 4.26
C PHE A 78 4.65 -21.05 3.15
N THR A 79 4.76 -22.24 2.57
CA THR A 79 5.81 -22.57 1.57
C THR A 79 5.82 -21.59 0.40
N ARG A 80 4.65 -21.28 -0.17
CA ARG A 80 4.55 -20.38 -1.32
C ARG A 80 4.91 -18.92 -0.97
N THR A 81 4.47 -18.41 0.16
CA THR A 81 4.83 -17.05 0.60
C THR A 81 6.34 -16.94 0.88
N GLN A 82 6.95 -17.99 1.46
CA GLN A 82 8.39 -18.04 1.71
C GLN A 82 9.21 -18.09 0.42
N GLU A 83 8.78 -18.87 -0.58
CA GLU A 83 9.39 -18.90 -1.92
C GLU A 83 9.37 -17.52 -2.59
N LEU A 84 8.22 -16.84 -2.57
CA LEU A 84 8.09 -15.50 -3.15
C LEU A 84 8.89 -14.44 -2.37
N LEU A 85 9.06 -14.61 -1.06
CA LEU A 85 9.90 -13.75 -0.24
C LEU A 85 11.40 -13.96 -0.51
N ALA A 86 11.81 -15.19 -0.85
CA ALA A 86 13.19 -15.51 -1.14
C ALA A 86 13.69 -14.80 -2.42
N SER A 87 12.84 -14.66 -3.43
CA SER A 87 13.14 -13.95 -4.68
C SER A 87 12.98 -12.42 -4.60
N ALA A 88 12.32 -11.92 -3.56
CA ALA A 88 12.07 -10.49 -3.37
C ALA A 88 13.35 -9.74 -2.96
N ASN A 89 13.50 -8.48 -3.40
CA ASN A 89 14.65 -7.65 -3.01
C ASN A 89 14.51 -7.09 -1.58
N THR A 90 15.56 -6.45 -1.06
CA THR A 90 15.58 -5.95 0.33
C THR A 90 14.49 -4.92 0.62
N GLN A 91 14.17 -4.01 -0.32
CA GLN A 91 13.13 -2.99 -0.16
C GLN A 91 11.73 -3.62 -0.16
N GLN A 92 11.51 -4.61 -1.02
CA GLN A 92 10.27 -5.37 -1.09
C GLN A 92 10.07 -6.19 0.19
N ARG A 93 11.10 -6.92 0.63
CA ARG A 93 11.09 -7.71 1.88
C ARG A 93 10.80 -6.84 3.10
N PHE A 94 11.35 -5.62 3.15
CA PHE A 94 11.06 -4.68 4.23
C PHE A 94 9.55 -4.42 4.38
N LEU A 95 8.87 -4.06 3.30
CA LEU A 95 7.43 -3.80 3.33
C LEU A 95 6.63 -5.05 3.70
N VAL A 96 6.99 -6.21 3.14
CA VAL A 96 6.28 -7.46 3.46
C VAL A 96 6.49 -7.87 4.92
N ASN A 97 7.71 -7.73 5.46
CA ASN A 97 8.00 -8.02 6.86
C ASN A 97 7.28 -7.05 7.81
N PHE A 98 7.22 -5.76 7.47
CA PHE A 98 6.40 -4.79 8.20
C PHE A 98 4.93 -5.23 8.24
N PHE A 99 4.38 -5.61 7.08
CA PHE A 99 2.99 -6.04 7.02
C PHE A 99 2.75 -7.36 7.77
N LYS A 100 3.72 -8.29 7.74
CA LYS A 100 3.71 -9.52 8.55
C LYS A 100 3.64 -9.21 10.05
N GLN A 101 4.47 -8.28 10.52
CA GLN A 101 4.47 -7.85 11.91
C GLN A 101 3.13 -7.21 12.30
N TYR A 102 2.58 -6.36 11.42
CA TYR A 102 1.27 -5.76 11.63
C TYR A 102 0.14 -6.80 11.74
N LEU A 103 0.13 -7.84 10.90
CA LEU A 103 -0.82 -8.94 10.99
C LEU A 103 -0.69 -9.69 12.33
N GLN A 104 0.53 -9.96 12.79
CA GLN A 104 0.77 -10.58 14.09
C GLN A 104 0.24 -9.71 15.25
N THR A 105 0.38 -8.38 15.17
CA THR A 105 -0.20 -7.46 16.15
C THR A 105 -1.73 -7.52 16.15
N ILE A 106 -2.37 -7.59 14.97
CA ILE A 106 -3.83 -7.78 14.88
C ILE A 106 -4.24 -9.09 15.56
N MET A 107 -3.52 -10.20 15.34
CA MET A 107 -3.85 -11.48 15.99
C MET A 107 -3.82 -11.35 17.51
N ARG A 108 -2.72 -10.82 18.04
CA ARG A 108 -2.56 -10.63 19.50
C ARG A 108 -3.66 -9.76 20.06
N TYR A 109 -4.05 -8.72 19.33
CA TYR A 109 -5.17 -7.87 19.69
C TYR A 109 -6.49 -8.66 19.70
N GLU A 110 -6.77 -9.46 18.67
CA GLU A 110 -8.01 -10.24 18.62
C GLU A 110 -8.08 -11.34 19.70
N GLU A 111 -6.95 -11.97 20.03
CA GLU A 111 -6.84 -12.89 21.16
C GLU A 111 -7.07 -12.17 22.49
N SER A 112 -6.46 -11.00 22.66
CA SER A 112 -6.58 -10.19 23.87
C SER A 112 -7.99 -9.62 24.03
N ARG A 113 -8.65 -9.17 22.95
CA ARG A 113 -10.04 -8.69 22.96
C ARG A 113 -11.02 -9.77 23.41
N ARG A 114 -10.74 -11.04 23.15
CA ARG A 114 -11.56 -12.16 23.65
C ARG A 114 -11.40 -12.35 25.17
N ARG A 115 -10.23 -12.01 25.73
CA ARG A 115 -9.89 -12.19 27.15
C ARG A 115 -10.17 -10.95 28.01
N PHE A 116 -9.96 -9.76 27.46
CA PHE A 116 -10.02 -8.48 28.17
C PHE A 116 -10.95 -7.50 27.44
N LYS A 117 -11.85 -6.86 28.20
CA LYS A 117 -12.87 -5.93 27.64
C LYS A 117 -12.29 -4.60 27.11
N HIS A 118 -11.06 -4.24 27.50
CA HIS A 118 -10.46 -2.92 27.21
C HIS A 118 -9.23 -2.96 26.29
N ALA A 119 -9.02 -4.04 25.53
CA ALA A 119 -7.94 -4.05 24.54
C ALA A 119 -8.15 -2.94 23.48
N SER A 120 -7.13 -2.12 23.24
CA SER A 120 -7.15 -1.08 22.20
C SER A 120 -6.80 -1.67 20.83
N LYS A 121 -7.63 -1.43 19.82
CA LYS A 121 -7.33 -1.86 18.44
C LYS A 121 -6.07 -1.14 17.94
N PRO A 122 -5.12 -1.85 17.29
CA PRO A 122 -3.98 -1.20 16.67
C PRO A 122 -4.44 -0.18 15.62
N LEU A 123 -3.77 0.98 15.60
CA LEU A 123 -4.05 2.05 14.64
C LEU A 123 -3.70 1.58 13.21
N PRO A 124 -4.53 1.92 12.21
CA PRO A 124 -4.24 1.55 10.83
C PRO A 124 -3.06 2.34 10.27
N PHE A 125 -2.14 1.65 9.59
CA PHE A 125 -1.05 2.32 8.88
C PHE A 125 -1.53 2.86 7.52
N HIS A 126 -0.85 3.91 7.06
CA HIS A 126 -1.06 4.51 5.73
C HIS A 126 0.31 4.69 5.08
N ILE A 127 0.62 3.85 4.09
CA ILE A 127 1.93 3.81 3.44
C ILE A 127 1.75 4.02 1.95
N VAL A 128 2.64 4.80 1.35
CA VAL A 128 2.76 4.94 -0.10
C VAL A 128 4.09 4.40 -0.58
N VAL A 129 4.02 3.49 -1.54
CA VAL A 129 5.18 2.89 -2.19
C VAL A 129 5.37 3.58 -3.53
N ASN A 130 6.31 4.51 -3.56
CA ASN A 130 6.79 5.11 -4.80
C ASN A 130 7.86 4.20 -5.37
N GLY A 131 7.85 3.92 -6.66
CA GLY A 131 8.93 3.14 -7.23
C GLY A 131 9.03 3.27 -8.72
N LEU A 132 10.23 3.02 -9.24
CA LEU A 132 10.50 3.03 -10.67
C LEU A 132 9.61 2.03 -11.42
N ALA A 133 9.44 2.27 -12.72
CA ALA A 133 8.87 1.26 -13.61
C ALA A 133 9.72 -0.02 -13.51
N GLY A 134 9.08 -1.17 -13.33
CA GLY A 134 9.79 -2.44 -13.19
C GLY A 134 10.37 -2.74 -11.80
N SER A 135 10.15 -1.89 -10.78
CA SER A 135 10.64 -2.15 -9.41
C SER A 135 9.90 -3.26 -8.63
N GLY A 136 8.96 -3.96 -9.29
CA GLY A 136 8.22 -5.08 -8.69
C GLY A 136 7.09 -4.67 -7.73
N LYS A 137 6.52 -3.47 -7.85
CA LYS A 137 5.36 -3.03 -7.03
C LYS A 137 4.19 -4.05 -7.06
N SER A 138 3.74 -4.42 -8.26
CA SER A 138 2.67 -5.41 -8.42
C SER A 138 3.06 -6.81 -7.92
N TYR A 139 4.36 -7.14 -7.95
CA TYR A 139 4.86 -8.37 -7.35
C TYR A 139 4.68 -8.37 -5.83
N VAL A 140 5.01 -7.27 -5.15
CA VAL A 140 4.78 -7.15 -3.70
C VAL A 140 3.30 -7.24 -3.34
N ILE A 141 2.41 -6.65 -4.14
CA ILE A 141 0.96 -6.82 -3.97
C ILE A 141 0.57 -8.31 -3.98
N SER A 142 1.16 -9.09 -4.90
CA SER A 142 0.90 -10.53 -4.97
C SER A 142 1.41 -11.30 -3.75
N ILE A 143 2.56 -10.92 -3.19
CA ILE A 143 3.11 -11.52 -1.97
C ILE A 143 2.20 -11.21 -0.77
N ILE A 144 1.78 -9.96 -0.63
CA ILE A 144 0.89 -9.52 0.45
C ILE A 144 -0.45 -10.25 0.39
N GLU A 145 -1.01 -10.42 -0.81
CA GLU A 145 -2.25 -11.17 -1.02
C GLU A 145 -2.11 -12.65 -0.64
N GLN A 146 -1.01 -13.29 -1.06
CA GLN A 146 -0.74 -14.68 -0.71
C GLN A 146 -0.56 -14.82 0.81
N MET A 147 0.16 -13.89 1.44
CA MET A 147 0.37 -13.90 2.89
C MET A 147 -0.93 -13.73 3.66
N LEU A 148 -1.84 -12.85 3.23
CA LEU A 148 -3.19 -12.73 3.81
C LEU A 148 -3.96 -14.04 3.65
N THR A 149 -3.92 -14.64 2.46
CA THR A 149 -4.61 -15.89 2.18
C THR A 149 -4.11 -17.02 3.09
N ASP A 150 -2.79 -17.20 3.19
CA ASP A 150 -2.16 -18.23 4.03
C ASP A 150 -2.50 -18.01 5.51
N PHE A 151 -2.45 -16.76 5.95
CA PHE A 151 -2.81 -16.36 7.32
C PHE A 151 -4.24 -16.75 7.66
N PHE A 152 -5.22 -16.38 6.83
CA PHE A 152 -6.64 -16.68 7.12
C PHE A 152 -7.00 -18.15 6.93
N ILE A 153 -6.30 -18.87 6.06
CA ILE A 153 -6.43 -20.33 5.97
C ILE A 153 -6.01 -20.96 7.30
N SER A 154 -4.87 -20.55 7.85
CA SER A 154 -4.37 -21.07 9.13
C SER A 154 -5.32 -20.73 10.29
N GLU A 155 -5.81 -19.49 10.35
CA GLU A 155 -6.70 -19.05 11.42
C GLU A 155 -8.06 -19.77 11.36
N SER A 156 -8.62 -19.94 10.17
CA SER A 156 -9.91 -20.62 9.99
C SER A 156 -9.84 -22.09 10.40
N ALA A 157 -8.71 -22.75 10.13
CA ALA A 157 -8.47 -24.13 10.54
C ALA A 157 -8.37 -24.27 12.07
N ILE A 158 -7.75 -23.31 12.74
CA ILE A 158 -7.57 -23.32 14.20
C ILE A 158 -8.90 -22.99 14.91
N GLN A 159 -9.66 -22.00 14.41
CA GLN A 159 -10.83 -21.47 15.10
C GLN A 159 -12.17 -22.11 14.67
N ASN A 160 -12.17 -23.04 13.72
CA ASN A 160 -13.39 -23.62 13.11
C ASN A 160 -14.39 -22.53 12.65
N ARG A 161 -13.87 -21.41 12.14
CA ARG A 161 -14.68 -20.29 11.64
C ARG A 161 -14.73 -20.29 10.12
N PRO A 162 -15.86 -19.85 9.52
CA PRO A 162 -15.89 -19.62 8.08
C PRO A 162 -14.86 -18.57 7.70
N ARG A 163 -14.17 -18.79 6.58
CA ARG A 163 -13.18 -17.84 6.06
C ARG A 163 -13.83 -16.47 5.84
N PRO A 164 -13.13 -15.37 6.17
CA PRO A 164 -13.65 -14.03 5.89
C PRO A 164 -13.87 -13.85 4.39
N ARG A 165 -14.94 -13.11 4.04
CA ARG A 165 -15.42 -13.03 2.65
C ARG A 165 -14.43 -12.32 1.74
N LYS A 166 -13.83 -11.23 2.22
CA LYS A 166 -12.88 -10.43 1.46
C LYS A 166 -11.90 -9.71 2.39
N GLN A 167 -10.67 -10.20 2.41
CA GLN A 167 -9.61 -9.78 3.34
C GLN A 167 -8.88 -8.53 2.84
N SER A 168 -8.71 -8.41 1.52
CA SER A 168 -8.06 -7.29 0.85
C SER A 168 -8.97 -6.65 -0.22
N LEU A 169 -8.84 -5.34 -0.39
CA LEU A 169 -9.50 -4.58 -1.43
C LEU A 169 -8.45 -3.98 -2.35
N LYS A 170 -8.14 -4.69 -3.43
CA LYS A 170 -7.26 -4.24 -4.50
C LYS A 170 -8.03 -3.40 -5.51
N ILE A 171 -7.64 -2.14 -5.65
CA ILE A 171 -8.26 -1.19 -6.57
C ILE A 171 -7.22 -0.43 -7.38
N ALA A 172 -7.59 0.03 -8.58
CA ALA A 172 -6.76 0.90 -9.40
C ALA A 172 -7.61 1.90 -10.20
N HIS A 173 -6.99 2.94 -10.75
CA HIS A 173 -7.71 3.93 -11.56
C HIS A 173 -8.20 3.34 -12.90
N THR A 174 -7.34 2.62 -13.62
CA THR A 174 -7.65 2.07 -14.94
C THR A 174 -8.03 0.58 -14.89
N GLY A 175 -8.81 0.11 -15.87
CA GLY A 175 -9.18 -1.29 -15.98
C GLY A 175 -7.99 -2.22 -16.18
N LYS A 176 -6.99 -1.80 -16.96
CA LYS A 176 -5.76 -2.57 -17.19
C LYS A 176 -4.92 -2.72 -15.93
N ALA A 177 -4.74 -1.63 -15.16
CA ALA A 177 -4.03 -1.68 -13.89
C ALA A 177 -4.78 -2.55 -12.87
N ALA A 178 -6.10 -2.42 -12.79
CA ALA A 178 -6.93 -3.26 -11.93
C ALA A 178 -6.79 -4.74 -12.28
N LEU A 179 -6.79 -5.09 -13.58
CA LEU A 179 -6.60 -6.46 -14.03
C LEU A 179 -5.21 -7.01 -13.66
N ASN A 180 -4.16 -6.19 -13.78
CA ASN A 180 -2.78 -6.60 -13.46
C ASN A 180 -2.61 -7.07 -12.00
N ILE A 181 -3.33 -6.46 -11.06
CA ILE A 181 -3.31 -6.83 -9.63
C ILE A 181 -4.45 -7.78 -9.24
N LEU A 182 -5.20 -8.30 -10.22
CA LEU A 182 -6.41 -9.10 -10.00
C LEU A 182 -7.42 -8.41 -9.06
N GLY A 183 -7.61 -7.11 -9.30
CA GLY A 183 -8.46 -6.21 -8.53
C GLY A 183 -9.58 -5.61 -9.36
N TRP A 184 -10.11 -4.47 -8.89
CA TRP A 184 -11.23 -3.78 -9.50
C TRP A 184 -10.89 -2.32 -9.77
N THR A 185 -11.59 -1.66 -10.70
CA THR A 185 -11.44 -0.20 -10.79
C THR A 185 -12.03 0.46 -9.55
N ILE A 186 -11.48 1.60 -9.13
CA ILE A 186 -11.97 2.39 -7.98
C ILE A 186 -13.50 2.61 -8.08
N HIS A 187 -13.98 2.99 -9.26
CA HIS A 187 -15.40 3.25 -9.52
C HIS A 187 -16.26 2.00 -9.30
N THR A 188 -15.89 0.85 -9.87
CA THR A 188 -16.64 -0.40 -9.74
C THR A 188 -16.57 -0.96 -8.32
N ALA A 189 -15.40 -0.86 -7.67
CA ALA A 189 -15.18 -1.40 -6.33
C ALA A 189 -16.04 -0.70 -5.26
N LEU A 190 -16.21 0.63 -5.38
CA LEU A 190 -16.90 1.46 -4.41
C LEU A 190 -18.32 1.89 -4.86
N GLY A 191 -18.75 1.44 -6.04
CA GLY A 191 -20.04 1.78 -6.63
C GLY A 191 -20.18 3.27 -6.91
N MET A 192 -19.08 3.95 -7.24
CA MET A 192 -19.06 5.38 -7.52
C MET A 192 -19.36 5.64 -8.99
N ARG A 193 -20.14 6.70 -9.25
CA ARG A 193 -20.38 7.17 -10.61
C ARG A 193 -19.15 7.91 -11.13
N PRO A 194 -18.86 7.86 -12.44
CA PRO A 194 -17.78 8.63 -13.06
C PRO A 194 -18.02 10.15 -13.07
N ASP A 195 -19.20 10.60 -12.62
CA ASP A 195 -19.63 11.99 -12.79
C ASP A 195 -18.80 12.98 -11.96
N ASN A 196 -18.36 14.03 -12.64
CA ASN A 196 -17.64 15.19 -12.08
C ASN A 196 -18.58 16.17 -11.36
N THR A 197 -19.87 15.90 -11.26
CA THR A 197 -20.81 16.81 -10.63
C THR A 197 -20.58 16.82 -9.11
N SER A 198 -20.55 18.02 -8.54
CA SER A 198 -20.48 18.34 -7.11
C SER A 198 -21.70 17.86 -6.31
N THR A 199 -22.61 17.13 -6.95
CA THR A 199 -23.68 16.41 -6.28
C THR A 199 -23.05 15.38 -5.35
N PRO A 200 -23.43 15.35 -4.05
CA PRO A 200 -22.97 14.31 -3.17
C PRO A 200 -23.29 12.97 -3.81
N ASN A 201 -22.32 12.05 -3.82
CA ASN A 201 -22.50 10.66 -4.24
C ASN A 201 -23.48 9.99 -3.27
N ASN A 202 -24.75 10.39 -3.31
CA ASN A 202 -25.87 9.78 -2.61
C ASN A 202 -26.17 8.49 -3.38
N ALA A 203 -25.25 7.53 -3.29
CA ALA A 203 -25.55 6.17 -3.66
C ALA A 203 -26.74 5.75 -2.79
N PRO A 204 -27.78 5.13 -3.37
CA PRO A 204 -28.92 4.65 -2.59
C PRO A 204 -28.45 3.78 -1.43
N SER A 205 -29.09 3.91 -0.27
CA SER A 205 -28.74 3.22 0.99
C SER A 205 -28.52 1.71 0.79
N PHE A 206 -29.32 1.08 -0.09
CA PHE A 206 -29.17 -0.32 -0.48
C PHE A 206 -27.78 -0.67 -1.06
N LYS A 207 -27.20 0.20 -1.91
CA LYS A 207 -25.86 -0.03 -2.46
C LYS A 207 -24.80 0.07 -1.38
N ILE A 208 -24.95 0.97 -0.41
CA ILE A 208 -24.03 1.09 0.73
C ILE A 208 -24.11 -0.17 1.59
N HIS A 209 -25.33 -0.65 1.89
CA HIS A 209 -25.54 -1.86 2.67
C HIS A 209 -24.92 -3.10 1.99
N SER A 210 -25.11 -3.26 0.67
CA SER A 210 -24.49 -4.34 -0.10
C SER A 210 -22.95 -4.27 -0.06
N LEU A 211 -22.39 -3.06 -0.23
CA LEU A 211 -20.94 -2.86 -0.13
C LEU A 211 -20.41 -3.16 1.28
N ARG A 212 -21.14 -2.78 2.32
CA ARG A 212 -20.80 -3.08 3.72
C ARG A 212 -20.77 -4.58 3.97
N ASN A 213 -21.78 -5.32 3.51
CA ASN A 213 -21.81 -6.78 3.65
C ASN A 213 -20.67 -7.46 2.88
N ARG A 214 -20.20 -6.85 1.79
CA ARG A 214 -19.08 -7.35 0.97
C ARG A 214 -17.71 -7.00 1.54
N LEU A 215 -17.58 -5.85 2.21
CA LEU A 215 -16.33 -5.30 2.72
C LEU A 215 -16.22 -5.36 4.26
N GLY A 216 -17.14 -6.03 4.94
CA GLY A 216 -17.20 -6.06 6.41
C GLY A 216 -15.97 -6.69 7.06
N ASP A 217 -15.35 -7.67 6.39
CA ASP A 217 -14.16 -8.39 6.89
C ASP A 217 -12.85 -7.83 6.31
N LEU A 218 -12.88 -6.59 5.80
CA LEU A 218 -11.74 -6.00 5.13
C LEU A 218 -10.63 -5.63 6.13
N ILE A 219 -9.39 -5.99 5.81
CA ILE A 219 -8.21 -5.76 6.67
C ILE A 219 -7.20 -4.84 5.99
N LEU A 220 -7.22 -4.79 4.66
CA LEU A 220 -6.26 -4.00 3.90
C LEU A 220 -6.89 -3.44 2.62
N ILE A 221 -6.65 -2.15 2.35
CA ILE A 221 -6.94 -1.53 1.06
C ILE A 221 -5.64 -1.33 0.31
N ILE A 222 -5.59 -1.74 -0.95
CA ILE A 222 -4.45 -1.56 -1.84
C ILE A 222 -4.92 -0.74 -3.04
N ILE A 223 -4.28 0.40 -3.30
CA ILE A 223 -4.56 1.25 -4.46
C ILE A 223 -3.32 1.29 -5.34
N ASP A 224 -3.39 0.70 -6.53
CA ASP A 224 -2.32 0.74 -7.53
C ASP A 224 -2.51 1.86 -8.55
N GLU A 225 -1.42 2.27 -9.19
CA GLU A 225 -1.33 3.40 -10.11
C GLU A 225 -1.88 4.71 -9.52
N ILE A 226 -1.41 5.05 -8.31
CA ILE A 226 -1.87 6.23 -7.58
C ILE A 226 -1.60 7.56 -8.29
N SER A 227 -0.62 7.60 -9.20
CA SER A 227 -0.29 8.78 -10.03
C SER A 227 -1.46 9.21 -10.93
N LEU A 228 -2.28 8.26 -11.38
CA LEU A 228 -3.47 8.52 -12.18
C LEU A 228 -4.69 8.95 -11.35
N VAL A 229 -4.61 8.84 -10.03
CA VAL A 229 -5.72 9.21 -9.13
C VAL A 229 -5.63 10.70 -8.80
N SER A 230 -6.71 11.42 -9.11
CA SER A 230 -6.79 12.85 -8.78
C SER A 230 -7.02 13.08 -7.28
N HIS A 231 -6.57 14.23 -6.78
CA HIS A 231 -6.82 14.68 -5.40
C HIS A 231 -8.32 14.60 -5.03
N SER A 232 -9.21 15.08 -5.91
CA SER A 232 -10.65 15.04 -5.68
C SER A 232 -11.22 13.62 -5.64
N LEU A 233 -10.72 12.72 -6.51
CA LEU A 233 -11.15 11.32 -6.50
C LEU A 233 -10.67 10.64 -5.22
N PHE A 234 -9.46 10.94 -4.75
CA PHE A 234 -8.90 10.40 -3.52
C PHE A 234 -9.70 10.82 -2.28
N GLN A 235 -10.10 12.09 -2.20
CA GLN A 235 -11.02 12.57 -1.15
C GLN A 235 -12.38 11.85 -1.21
N LYS A 236 -12.95 11.65 -2.41
CA LYS A 236 -14.19 10.89 -2.62
C LYS A 236 -14.03 9.43 -2.15
N VAL A 237 -12.90 8.79 -2.40
CA VAL A 237 -12.58 7.43 -1.93
C VAL A 237 -12.59 7.38 -0.40
N ASN A 238 -11.88 8.29 0.27
CA ASN A 238 -11.86 8.37 1.74
C ASN A 238 -13.27 8.53 2.32
N LYS A 239 -14.04 9.51 1.83
CA LYS A 239 -15.42 9.75 2.27
C LYS A 239 -16.30 8.52 2.05
N ARG A 240 -16.18 7.88 0.89
CA ARG A 240 -16.99 6.72 0.52
C ARG A 240 -16.70 5.50 1.41
N LEU A 241 -15.45 5.29 1.78
CA LEU A 241 -15.08 4.23 2.73
C LEU A 241 -15.62 4.56 4.13
N ASN A 242 -15.48 5.81 4.58
CA ASN A 242 -16.05 6.23 5.87
C ASN A 242 -17.59 6.06 5.92
N GLU A 243 -18.30 6.26 4.80
CA GLU A 243 -19.73 5.95 4.67
C GLU A 243 -20.03 4.45 4.81
N ILE A 244 -19.25 3.60 4.11
CA ILE A 244 -19.44 2.15 4.10
C ILE A 244 -19.23 1.57 5.51
N PHE A 245 -18.22 2.05 6.23
CA PHE A 245 -17.83 1.57 7.56
C PHE A 245 -18.48 2.33 8.72
N GLU A 246 -19.40 3.27 8.45
CA GLU A 246 -20.16 4.02 9.47
C GLU A 246 -19.26 4.80 10.45
N VAL A 247 -18.24 5.46 9.90
CA VAL A 247 -17.28 6.28 10.66
C VAL A 247 -17.18 7.72 10.15
N LEU A 248 -18.17 8.20 9.39
CA LEU A 248 -18.22 9.57 8.88
C LEU A 248 -18.13 10.63 9.98
N ASP A 249 -18.79 10.38 11.11
CA ASP A 249 -18.87 11.34 12.22
C ASP A 249 -17.63 11.28 13.14
N LYS A 250 -16.67 10.38 12.87
CA LYS A 250 -15.47 10.20 13.67
C LYS A 250 -14.33 11.06 13.13
N SER A 251 -14.03 12.14 13.84
CA SER A 251 -12.85 12.96 13.55
C SER A 251 -11.57 12.14 13.64
N GLY A 252 -10.62 12.41 12.74
CA GLY A 252 -9.33 11.70 12.67
C GLY A 252 -9.41 10.28 12.14
N VAL A 253 -10.57 9.79 11.70
CA VAL A 253 -10.71 8.46 11.07
C VAL A 253 -10.75 8.58 9.55
N TYR A 254 -9.80 7.89 8.92
CA TYR A 254 -9.66 7.86 7.46
C TYR A 254 -9.85 6.44 6.93
N PHE A 255 -10.32 6.33 5.69
CA PHE A 255 -10.48 5.09 4.92
C PHE A 255 -11.24 3.98 5.66
N GLY A 256 -12.24 4.33 6.47
CA GLY A 256 -13.03 3.36 7.23
C GLY A 256 -12.33 2.77 8.45
N ASN A 257 -11.23 3.40 8.91
CA ASN A 257 -10.31 2.85 9.91
C ASN A 257 -9.64 1.53 9.46
N ILE A 258 -9.37 1.44 8.15
CA ILE A 258 -8.70 0.30 7.50
C ILE A 258 -7.32 0.76 6.99
N PRO A 259 -6.25 -0.03 7.20
CA PRO A 259 -4.94 0.25 6.63
C PRO A 259 -4.96 0.41 5.11
N VAL A 260 -4.14 1.33 4.60
CA VAL A 260 -4.05 1.62 3.17
C VAL A 260 -2.60 1.52 2.68
N LEU A 261 -2.39 0.73 1.64
CA LEU A 261 -1.19 0.74 0.81
C LEU A 261 -1.48 1.39 -0.53
N LEU A 262 -0.76 2.47 -0.84
CA LEU A 262 -0.75 3.07 -2.16
C LEU A 262 0.49 2.60 -2.92
N PHE A 263 0.34 2.29 -4.20
CA PHE A 263 1.44 1.96 -5.10
C PHE A 263 1.38 2.85 -6.32
N GLY A 264 2.53 3.29 -6.80
CA GLY A 264 2.63 3.97 -8.08
C GLY A 264 3.98 4.62 -8.31
N ASP A 265 4.00 5.50 -9.30
CA ASP A 265 5.15 6.31 -9.63
C ASP A 265 4.66 7.70 -10.03
N LEU A 266 4.89 8.68 -9.17
CA LEU A 266 4.41 10.05 -9.38
C LEU A 266 5.07 10.77 -10.56
N ALA A 267 6.20 10.25 -11.06
CA ALA A 267 6.84 10.76 -12.26
C ALA A 267 6.24 10.17 -13.55
N GLN A 268 5.27 9.27 -13.45
CA GLN A 268 4.47 8.83 -14.60
C GLN A 268 3.34 9.83 -14.89
N CYS A 269 2.36 9.39 -15.67
CA CYS A 269 1.22 10.20 -16.10
C CYS A 269 0.47 10.83 -14.92
N GLU A 270 0.20 12.11 -15.05
CA GLU A 270 -0.72 12.83 -14.16
C GLU A 270 -2.19 12.46 -14.44
N PRO A 271 -3.11 12.74 -13.49
CA PRO A 271 -4.53 12.54 -13.70
C PRO A 271 -5.06 13.39 -14.86
N VAL A 272 -5.92 12.80 -15.69
CA VAL A 272 -6.48 13.49 -16.87
C VAL A 272 -7.36 14.67 -16.44
N ALA A 273 -6.99 15.88 -16.88
CA ALA A 273 -7.74 17.12 -16.64
C ALA A 273 -8.09 17.35 -15.16
N ALA A 274 -7.26 16.89 -14.23
CA ALA A 274 -7.50 16.97 -12.80
C ALA A 274 -6.19 17.20 -12.02
N LYS A 275 -6.31 17.63 -10.77
CA LYS A 275 -5.14 17.88 -9.92
C LYS A 275 -4.55 16.57 -9.39
N GLN A 276 -3.22 16.46 -9.42
CA GLN A 276 -2.46 15.35 -8.85
C GLN A 276 -2.75 15.18 -7.35
N ILE A 277 -2.54 13.97 -6.83
CA ILE A 277 -2.90 13.61 -5.45
C ILE A 277 -2.22 14.47 -4.37
N PHE A 278 -1.01 14.96 -4.66
CA PHE A 278 -0.24 15.84 -3.77
C PHE A 278 -0.58 17.32 -3.91
N TRP A 279 -1.52 17.69 -4.78
CA TRP A 279 -2.02 19.05 -4.85
C TRP A 279 -2.71 19.44 -3.54
N ARG A 280 -2.38 20.65 -3.05
CA ARG A 280 -2.97 21.21 -1.84
C ARG A 280 -3.78 22.47 -2.19
N PRO A 281 -5.11 22.45 -2.06
CA PRO A 281 -5.94 23.65 -2.18
C PRO A 281 -5.49 24.75 -1.21
N PRO A 282 -5.53 26.04 -1.63
CA PRO A 282 -5.29 27.15 -0.73
C PRO A 282 -6.25 27.12 0.47
N GLY A 283 -5.71 27.31 1.68
CA GLY A 283 -6.49 27.32 2.92
C GLY A 283 -6.78 25.93 3.52
N GLU A 284 -6.41 24.83 2.86
CA GLU A 284 -6.55 23.50 3.45
C GLU A 284 -5.45 23.27 4.52
N THR A 285 -5.87 22.99 5.75
CA THR A 285 -4.97 22.77 6.90
C THR A 285 -4.46 21.33 6.97
N PHE A 286 -5.17 20.37 6.36
CA PHE A 286 -4.84 18.95 6.39
C PHE A 286 -4.95 18.33 4.99
N SER A 287 -3.88 17.68 4.53
CA SER A 287 -3.81 16.94 3.28
C SER A 287 -3.81 15.44 3.55
N LEU A 288 -4.80 14.73 2.97
CA LEU A 288 -4.83 13.27 3.00
C LEU A 288 -3.54 12.65 2.45
N TRP A 289 -2.85 13.29 1.51
CA TRP A 289 -1.60 12.77 0.96
C TRP A 289 -0.41 13.08 1.87
N ALA A 290 -0.16 14.37 2.13
CA ALA A 290 1.08 14.80 2.78
C ALA A 290 1.13 14.52 4.29
N ASP A 291 -0.02 14.59 4.96
CA ASP A 291 -0.07 14.52 6.43
C ASP A 291 -0.34 13.09 6.94
N LEU A 292 -0.96 12.23 6.12
CA LEU A 292 -1.37 10.87 6.51
C LEU A 292 -0.43 9.78 5.99
N PHE A 293 0.02 9.84 4.72
CA PHE A 293 0.79 8.75 4.12
C PHE A 293 2.29 8.86 4.38
N ARG A 294 2.90 7.72 4.72
CA ARG A 294 4.35 7.59 4.88
C ARG A 294 4.98 6.97 3.62
N PRO A 295 5.94 7.63 2.98
CA PRO A 295 6.54 7.13 1.75
C PRO A 295 7.59 6.03 2.00
N ILE A 296 7.62 5.05 1.10
CA ILE A 296 8.67 4.04 0.95
C ILE A 296 9.08 4.04 -0.54
N ASN A 297 10.37 4.18 -0.81
CA ASN A 297 10.88 4.27 -2.18
C ASN A 297 11.47 2.92 -2.64
N PHE A 298 10.98 2.40 -3.76
CA PHE A 298 11.53 1.24 -4.46
C PHE A 298 12.41 1.69 -5.63
N ASN A 299 13.72 1.63 -5.41
CA ASN A 299 14.74 2.13 -6.33
C ASN A 299 15.43 0.99 -7.10
N ILE A 300 15.24 -0.26 -6.68
CA ILE A 300 15.81 -1.43 -7.36
C ILE A 300 14.88 -1.86 -8.49
N ASN A 301 15.35 -1.78 -9.74
CA ASN A 301 14.62 -2.31 -10.89
C ASN A 301 14.83 -3.82 -11.01
N MET A 302 13.73 -4.56 -11.21
CA MET A 302 13.71 -6.01 -11.35
C MET A 302 13.45 -6.48 -12.79
N ARG A 303 13.09 -5.56 -13.71
CA ARG A 303 12.66 -5.88 -15.08
C ARG A 303 13.79 -5.86 -16.12
N GLN A 304 14.80 -5.00 -15.94
CA GLN A 304 15.84 -4.74 -16.95
C GLN A 304 17.22 -5.28 -16.54
N GLY A 305 17.28 -6.53 -16.08
CA GLY A 305 18.51 -7.13 -15.55
C GLY A 305 19.68 -7.17 -16.53
N GLU A 306 19.41 -7.24 -17.85
CA GLU A 306 20.44 -7.38 -18.89
C GLU A 306 20.79 -6.08 -19.63
N ASP A 307 19.88 -5.10 -19.70
CA ASP A 307 20.08 -3.81 -20.41
C ASP A 307 20.11 -2.65 -19.41
N ARG A 308 21.20 -2.57 -18.63
CA ARG A 308 21.40 -1.52 -17.62
C ARG A 308 21.50 -0.13 -18.25
N GLU A 309 22.15 -0.01 -19.40
CA GLU A 309 22.31 1.26 -20.10
C GLU A 309 20.95 1.86 -20.48
N PHE A 310 20.05 1.04 -21.05
CA PHE A 310 18.70 1.51 -21.35
C PHE A 310 17.88 1.83 -20.10
N PHE A 311 18.05 1.08 -19.02
CA PHE A 311 17.40 1.41 -17.74
C PHE A 311 17.85 2.77 -17.20
N ASP A 312 19.15 3.06 -17.23
CA ASP A 312 19.68 4.33 -16.74
C ASP A 312 19.15 5.50 -17.58
N ILE A 313 19.00 5.32 -18.88
CA ILE A 313 18.32 6.28 -19.77
C ILE A 313 16.88 6.51 -19.31
N LEU A 314 16.10 5.45 -19.05
CA LEU A 314 14.72 5.60 -18.58
C LEU A 314 14.64 6.32 -17.23
N CYS A 315 15.61 6.12 -16.34
CA CYS A 315 15.69 6.83 -15.08
C CYS A 315 15.97 8.32 -15.28
N ARG A 316 16.91 8.68 -16.15
CA ARG A 316 17.18 10.08 -16.52
C ARG A 316 15.97 10.72 -17.19
N MET A 317 15.34 10.03 -18.13
CA MET A 317 14.11 10.50 -18.80
C MET A 317 12.95 10.73 -17.85
N ARG A 318 12.79 9.86 -16.84
CA ARG A 318 11.77 10.02 -15.79
C ARG A 318 11.89 11.34 -15.04
N LEU A 319 13.11 11.87 -14.89
CA LEU A 319 13.38 13.15 -14.23
C LEU A 319 13.56 14.32 -15.20
N GLY A 320 13.61 14.06 -16.50
CA GLY A 320 13.89 15.06 -17.53
C GLY A 320 15.38 15.41 -17.65
N GLU A 321 16.28 14.54 -17.18
CA GLU A 321 17.74 14.75 -17.10
C GLU A 321 18.52 13.95 -18.15
N TYR A 322 17.91 13.63 -19.29
CA TYR A 322 18.56 12.86 -20.35
C TYR A 322 19.52 13.74 -21.19
N ASN A 323 20.57 13.12 -21.74
CA ASN A 323 21.62 13.81 -22.51
C ASN A 323 21.55 13.49 -24.02
N GLU A 324 22.46 14.06 -24.82
CA GLU A 324 22.52 13.82 -26.26
C GLU A 324 22.85 12.36 -26.61
N GLU A 325 23.67 11.68 -25.79
CA GLU A 325 24.01 10.26 -25.98
C GLU A 325 22.78 9.36 -25.81
N ASP A 326 21.93 9.66 -24.82
CA ASP A 326 20.67 8.99 -24.57
C ASP A 326 19.72 9.13 -25.77
N GLU A 327 19.67 10.32 -26.36
CA GLU A 327 18.84 10.61 -27.53
C GLU A 327 19.35 9.84 -28.76
N ILE A 328 20.66 9.77 -28.98
CA ILE A 328 21.28 8.98 -30.04
C ILE A 328 20.94 7.50 -29.85
N LEU A 329 21.07 6.97 -28.64
CA LEU A 329 20.80 5.56 -28.36
C LEU A 329 19.32 5.23 -28.58
N ILE A 330 18.38 6.08 -28.16
CA ILE A 330 16.94 5.87 -28.42
C ILE A 330 16.61 5.99 -29.91
N LYS A 331 17.19 6.97 -30.61
CA LYS A 331 17.01 7.10 -32.07
C LYS A 331 17.56 5.89 -32.82
N SER A 332 18.64 5.27 -32.35
CA SER A 332 19.18 4.04 -32.96
C SER A 332 18.19 2.86 -32.91
N ARG A 333 17.27 2.87 -31.93
CA ARG A 333 16.19 1.87 -31.78
C ARG A 333 14.92 2.23 -32.58
N SER A 334 14.93 3.35 -33.31
CA SER A 334 13.80 3.75 -34.17
C SER A 334 13.82 2.99 -35.48
N ILE A 335 12.79 2.17 -35.72
CA ILE A 335 12.61 1.49 -37.00
C ILE A 335 12.03 2.49 -38.00
N ARG A 336 12.67 2.66 -39.16
CA ARG A 336 12.13 3.49 -40.23
C ARG A 336 10.81 2.89 -40.73
N LYS A 337 9.89 3.74 -41.17
CA LYS A 337 8.57 3.28 -41.66
C LYS A 337 8.68 2.25 -42.78
N GLU A 338 9.68 2.41 -43.64
CA GLU A 338 9.97 1.54 -44.79
C GLU A 338 10.49 0.16 -44.37
N ASP A 339 11.16 0.08 -43.22
CA ASP A 339 11.80 -1.13 -42.70
C ASP A 339 10.96 -1.83 -41.62
N ASN A 340 9.76 -1.32 -41.33
CA ASN A 340 8.90 -1.86 -40.29
C ASN A 340 7.93 -2.90 -40.87
N PRO A 341 8.14 -4.21 -40.65
CA PRO A 341 7.27 -5.27 -41.18
C PRO A 341 5.85 -5.25 -40.58
N LEU A 342 5.62 -4.45 -39.53
CA LEU A 342 4.34 -4.24 -38.86
C LEU A 342 3.69 -2.90 -39.22
N TYR A 343 4.25 -2.12 -40.16
CA TYR A 343 3.64 -0.89 -40.66
C TYR A 343 2.47 -1.23 -41.60
N TYR A 344 1.42 -1.76 -40.99
CA TYR A 344 0.16 -2.19 -41.59
C TYR A 344 -0.68 -1.02 -42.10
N LYS A 345 -0.22 -0.33 -43.13
CA LYS A 345 -1.17 0.37 -44.00
C LYS A 345 -1.99 -0.61 -44.85
N ASP A 346 -1.50 -1.83 -45.07
CA ASP A 346 -2.18 -2.80 -45.94
C ASP A 346 -3.10 -3.80 -45.19
N ARG A 347 -2.75 -4.29 -43.99
CA ARG A 347 -3.67 -5.21 -43.27
C ARG A 347 -4.91 -4.55 -42.69
N LEU A 348 -4.90 -3.27 -42.34
CA LEU A 348 -6.12 -2.62 -41.83
C LEU A 348 -7.19 -2.51 -42.93
N ALA A 349 -6.79 -2.30 -44.18
CA ALA A 349 -7.71 -2.31 -45.32
C ALA A 349 -8.21 -3.73 -45.64
N GLU A 350 -7.36 -4.76 -45.56
CA GLU A 350 -7.78 -6.16 -45.70
C GLU A 350 -8.69 -6.64 -44.56
N LEU A 351 -8.30 -6.40 -43.29
CA LEU A 351 -9.05 -6.83 -42.09
C LEU A 351 -10.40 -6.11 -41.94
N GLN A 352 -10.50 -4.85 -42.38
CA GLN A 352 -11.78 -4.13 -42.42
C GLN A 352 -12.75 -4.69 -43.47
N SER A 353 -12.26 -5.41 -44.49
CA SER A 353 -13.09 -5.90 -45.60
C SER A 353 -13.68 -7.30 -45.37
N THR A 354 -13.06 -8.17 -44.56
CA THR A 354 -13.48 -9.58 -44.48
C THR A 354 -13.75 -10.12 -43.07
N GLU A 355 -13.04 -9.69 -42.02
CA GLU A 355 -13.20 -10.28 -40.67
C GLU A 355 -13.97 -9.40 -39.68
N PHE A 356 -13.95 -8.08 -39.82
CA PHE A 356 -14.65 -7.16 -38.90
C PHE A 356 -16.08 -6.80 -39.28
N ALA A 357 -16.57 -7.20 -40.46
CA ALA A 357 -17.97 -6.96 -40.83
C ALA A 357 -18.97 -7.64 -39.86
N ASN A 358 -18.55 -8.73 -39.21
CA ASN A 358 -19.39 -9.52 -38.30
C ASN A 358 -18.89 -9.54 -36.84
N ALA A 359 -17.73 -8.95 -36.54
CA ALA A 359 -17.13 -8.99 -35.22
C ALA A 359 -17.12 -7.60 -34.58
N ILE A 360 -18.11 -7.37 -33.72
CA ILE A 360 -18.16 -6.32 -32.69
C ILE A 360 -18.35 -4.90 -33.27
N TYR A 361 -19.58 -4.38 -33.09
CA TYR A 361 -19.89 -2.96 -33.22
C TYR A 361 -19.13 -2.15 -32.16
N ALA A 362 -17.90 -1.76 -32.47
CA ALA A 362 -17.21 -0.70 -31.76
C ALA A 362 -17.79 0.64 -32.22
N TYR A 363 -18.75 1.17 -31.46
CA TYR A 363 -19.26 2.51 -31.70
C TYR A 363 -18.15 3.53 -31.40
N SER A 364 -17.66 4.17 -32.44
CA SER A 364 -16.90 5.42 -32.34
C SER A 364 -17.76 6.45 -31.61
N THR A 365 -17.16 7.10 -30.62
CA THR A 365 -17.74 8.07 -29.69
C THR A 365 -18.77 9.05 -30.30
N ARG A 366 -19.87 9.27 -29.55
CA ARG A 366 -20.89 10.34 -29.69
C ARG A 366 -21.96 10.22 -30.80
N ALA A 367 -22.62 9.07 -30.94
CA ALA A 367 -23.91 9.01 -31.64
C ALA A 367 -25.00 8.38 -30.76
N LYS A 368 -25.91 9.24 -30.26
CA LYS A 368 -27.29 8.98 -29.81
C LYS A 368 -27.53 7.81 -28.81
N THR A 369 -27.36 8.10 -27.52
CA THR A 369 -28.15 7.42 -26.45
C THR A 369 -29.50 8.11 -26.30
N ASN A 370 -30.38 7.94 -27.28
CA ASN A 370 -31.82 8.19 -27.20
C ASN A 370 -32.45 7.43 -28.37
N GLU A 371 -32.79 6.17 -28.15
CA GLU A 371 -33.91 5.44 -28.79
C GLU A 371 -33.84 3.94 -28.44
N ARG A 372 -34.51 3.60 -27.33
CA ARG A 372 -35.54 2.55 -27.16
C ARG A 372 -35.48 1.93 -25.77
#